data_AF-A0A935U2P5-F1
#
_entry.id   AF-A0A935U2P5-F1
#
_cell.length_a   1.000
_cell.length_b   1.000
_cell.length_c   1.000
_cell.angle_alpha   90.00
_cell.angle_beta   90.00
_cell.angle_gamma   90.00
#
_symmetry.space_group_name_H-M   'P 1'
#
loop_
_entity.id
_entity.type
_entity.pdbx_description
1 polymer ?
#
loop_
_entity_poly.entity_id
_entity_poly.type
_entity_poly.pdbx_seq_one_letter_code
_entity_poly.pdbx_strand_id
1 'polypeptide(L)'
;MKTSPQDRELLIAQATTAHRTRDAEGNVQLHPAWLDLDAEGRALAHARTLELRALEAAAAHDGLTSTARAVLARIRATQPR
;
A
#
# COMPACT_ATOMS: atom_id res chain seq x y z
N MET A 1 0.02 17.56 19.52
CA MET A 1 -0.33 18.57 18.49
C MET A 1 -1.32 17.89 17.54
N LYS A 2 -2.51 18.45 17.27
CA LYS A 2 -3.43 17.85 16.29
C LYS A 2 -2.84 18.09 14.90
N THR A 3 -2.57 17.01 14.15
CA THR A 3 -2.17 17.03 12.74
C THR A 3 -3.14 17.91 11.95
N SER A 4 -2.63 18.86 11.15
CA SER A 4 -3.52 19.70 10.36
C SER A 4 -4.27 18.85 9.32
N PRO A 5 -5.43 19.29 8.80
CA PRO A 5 -6.14 18.54 7.76
C PRO A 5 -5.26 18.21 6.54
N GLN A 6 -4.41 19.14 6.14
CA GLN A 6 -3.48 18.98 5.00
C GLN A 6 -2.38 17.97 5.31
N ASP A 7 -1.82 18.00 6.52
CA ASP A 7 -0.85 17.00 6.96
C ASP A 7 -1.47 15.60 6.99
N ARG A 8 -2.74 15.49 7.39
CA ARG A 8 -3.46 14.21 7.41
C ARG A 8 -3.69 13.66 6.00
N GLU A 9 -4.06 14.52 5.04
CA GLU A 9 -4.18 14.10 3.63
C GLU A 9 -2.85 13.60 3.07
N LEU A 10 -1.74 14.27 3.37
CA LEU A 10 -0.41 13.84 2.97
C LEU A 10 -0.04 12.48 3.58
N LEU A 11 -0.28 12.28 4.87
CA LEU A 11 -0.04 11.01 5.55
C LEU A 11 -0.87 9.87 4.94
N ILE A 12 -2.14 10.14 4.60
CA ILE A 12 -2.99 9.17 3.91
C ILE A 12 -2.40 8.82 2.54
N ALA A 13 -2.04 9.81 1.73
CA ALA A 13 -1.46 9.58 0.41
C ALA A 13 -0.14 8.78 0.47
N GLN A 14 0.70 9.03 1.47
CA GLN A 14 1.91 8.26 1.70
C GLN A 14 1.61 6.81 2.12
N ALA A 15 0.65 6.62 3.03
CA ALA A 15 0.26 5.30 3.53
C ALA A 15 -0.35 4.39 2.46
N THR A 16 -1.04 4.95 1.45
CA THR A 16 -1.66 4.17 0.35
C THR A 16 -0.67 3.67 -0.70
N THR A 17 0.57 4.18 -0.71
CA THR A 17 1.61 3.71 -1.65
C THR A 17 1.88 2.22 -1.49
N ALA A 18 2.29 1.54 -2.57
CA ALA A 18 2.64 0.12 -2.53
C ALA A 18 4.04 -0.15 -1.94
N HIS A 19 4.88 0.88 -1.77
CA HIS A 19 6.23 0.73 -1.25
C HIS A 19 6.22 0.48 0.27
N ARG A 20 7.03 -0.48 0.72
CA ARG A 20 7.29 -0.77 2.13
C ARG A 20 8.78 -1.03 2.31
N THR A 21 9.37 -0.44 3.34
CA THR A 21 10.74 -0.74 3.73
C THR A 21 10.85 -2.16 4.27
N ARG A 22 12.06 -2.70 4.26
CA ARG A 22 12.37 -4.02 4.82
C ARG A 22 13.47 -3.88 5.86
N ASP A 23 13.42 -4.72 6.90
CA ASP A 23 14.53 -4.84 7.86
C ASP A 23 15.69 -5.69 7.29
N ALA A 24 16.75 -5.88 8.08
CA ALA A 24 17.93 -6.62 7.67
C ALA A 24 17.61 -8.10 7.36
N GLU A 25 16.57 -8.64 7.99
CA GLU A 25 16.06 -9.99 7.81
C GLU A 25 15.08 -10.09 6.62
N GLY A 26 14.75 -8.97 5.98
CA GLY A 26 13.90 -8.90 4.80
C GLY A 26 12.39 -8.85 5.08
N ASN A 27 11.99 -8.73 6.35
CA ASN A 27 10.60 -8.59 6.76
C ASN A 27 10.03 -7.25 6.33
N VAL A 28 8.78 -7.27 5.85
CA VAL A 28 8.07 -6.06 5.44
C VAL A 28 7.70 -5.22 6.66
N GLN A 29 8.11 -3.96 6.66
CA GLN A 29 7.81 -3.01 7.73
C GLN A 29 6.56 -2.19 7.41
N LEU A 30 5.90 -1.70 8.47
CA LEU A 30 4.81 -0.74 8.32
C LEU A 30 5.36 0.59 7.76
N HIS A 31 4.56 1.28 6.95
CA HIS A 31 4.93 2.61 6.47
C HIS A 31 4.87 3.60 7.65
N PRO A 32 5.88 4.47 7.89
CA PRO A 32 5.89 5.38 9.03
C PRO A 32 4.63 6.26 9.12
N ALA A 33 4.16 6.79 7.99
CA ALA A 33 2.93 7.57 7.92
C ALA A 33 1.68 6.84 8.48
N TRP A 34 1.67 5.51 8.50
CA TRP A 34 0.58 4.74 9.13
C TRP A 34 0.52 4.93 10.64
N LEU A 35 1.69 5.08 11.28
CA LEU A 35 1.82 5.23 12.73
C LEU A 35 1.38 6.63 13.18
N ASP A 36 1.53 7.63 12.31
CA ASP A 36 1.15 9.02 12.57
C ASP A 36 -0.35 9.30 12.33
N LEU A 37 -1.08 8.35 11.73
CA LEU A 37 -2.52 8.45 11.54
C LEU A 37 -3.29 8.05 12.81
N ASP A 38 -4.34 8.81 13.13
CA ASP A 38 -5.33 8.41 14.12
C ASP A 38 -6.26 7.30 13.59
N ALA A 39 -7.20 6.83 14.41
CA ALA A 39 -8.08 5.72 14.03
C ALA A 39 -8.94 6.03 12.79
N GLU A 40 -9.45 7.26 12.70
CA GLU A 40 -10.26 7.71 11.58
C GLU A 40 -9.40 7.88 10.30
N GLY A 41 -8.17 8.38 10.43
CA GLY A 41 -7.22 8.51 9.35
C GLY A 41 -6.82 7.16 8.76
N ARG A 42 -6.64 6.14 9.61
CA ARG A 42 -6.38 4.76 9.17
C ARG A 42 -7.58 4.15 8.42
N ALA A 43 -8.79 4.39 8.89
CA ALA A 43 -10.01 3.95 8.18
C ALA A 43 -10.12 4.61 6.79
N LEU A 44 -9.84 5.91 6.70
CA LEU A 44 -9.85 6.63 5.43
C LEU A 44 -8.73 6.16 4.49
N ALA A 45 -7.52 5.93 5.00
CA ALA A 45 -6.42 5.39 4.21
C ALA A 45 -6.74 4.01 3.61
N HIS A 46 -7.45 3.15 4.37
CA HIS A 46 -7.95 1.88 3.85
C HIS A 46 -8.94 2.08 2.68
N ALA A 47 -9.95 2.94 2.86
CA ALA A 47 -10.92 3.24 1.79
C ALA A 47 -10.23 3.78 0.52
N ARG A 48 -9.31 4.75 0.68
CA ARG A 48 -8.51 5.30 -0.43
C ARG A 48 -7.62 4.26 -1.11
N THR A 49 -7.11 3.29 -0.36
CA THR A 49 -6.33 2.18 -0.93
C THR A 49 -7.21 1.33 -1.85
N LEU A 50 -8.44 1.01 -1.47
CA LEU A 50 -9.36 0.25 -2.32
C LEU A 50 -9.67 1.00 -3.64
N GLU A 51 -9.95 2.30 -3.55
CA GLU A 51 -10.14 3.16 -4.73
C GLU A 51 -8.91 3.13 -5.66
N LEU A 52 -7.71 3.27 -5.09
CA LEU A 52 -6.46 3.23 -5.86
C LEU A 52 -6.25 1.89 -6.56
N ARG A 53 -6.53 0.75 -5.90
CA ARG A 53 -6.38 -0.58 -6.53
C ARG A 53 -7.37 -0.79 -7.67
N ALA A 54 -8.58 -0.25 -7.57
CA ALA A 54 -9.55 -0.29 -8.66
C ALA A 54 -9.07 0.51 -9.87
N LEU A 55 -8.52 1.71 -9.65
CA LEU A 55 -7.94 2.54 -10.71
C LEU A 55 -6.71 1.88 -11.36
N GLU A 56 -5.81 1.30 -10.55
CA GLU A 56 -4.65 0.55 -11.07
C GLU A 56 -5.07 -0.64 -11.92
N ALA A 57 -6.08 -1.40 -11.50
CA ALA A 57 -6.59 -2.54 -12.26
C ALA A 57 -7.21 -2.08 -13.59
N ALA A 58 -7.97 -0.99 -13.59
CA ALA A 58 -8.55 -0.42 -14.80
C ALA A 58 -7.49 0.12 -15.78
N ALA A 59 -6.39 0.65 -15.27
CA ALA A 59 -5.27 1.17 -16.08
C ALA A 59 -4.33 0.06 -16.59
N ALA A 60 -4.37 -1.13 -16.00
CA ALA A 60 -3.50 -2.24 -16.39
C ALA A 60 -4.00 -2.89 -17.69
N HIS A 61 -3.13 -2.99 -18.70
CA HIS A 61 -3.44 -3.65 -19.99
C HIS A 61 -3.86 -5.12 -19.82
N ASP A 62 -3.35 -5.79 -18.78
CA ASP A 62 -3.65 -7.18 -18.42
C ASP A 62 -4.68 -7.30 -17.26
N GLY A 63 -5.22 -6.18 -16.77
CA GLY A 63 -6.10 -6.11 -15.61
C GLY A 63 -5.41 -6.41 -14.26
N LEU A 64 -4.08 -6.58 -14.24
CA LEU A 64 -3.33 -6.95 -13.04
C LEU A 64 -2.74 -5.72 -12.34
N THR A 65 -2.92 -5.64 -11.02
CA THR A 65 -2.25 -4.63 -10.19
C THR A 65 -0.78 -4.96 -9.99
N SER A 66 0.04 -3.98 -9.58
CA SER A 66 1.46 -4.22 -9.24
C SER A 66 1.61 -5.28 -8.13
N THR A 67 0.72 -5.26 -7.14
CA THR A 67 0.63 -6.28 -6.09
C THR A 67 0.29 -7.65 -6.67
N ALA A 68 -0.69 -7.76 -7.57
CA ALA A 68 -1.03 -9.02 -8.21
C ALA A 68 0.17 -9.60 -8.98
N ARG A 69 0.92 -8.78 -9.72
CA ARG A 69 2.14 -9.21 -10.42
C ARG A 69 3.21 -9.71 -9.44
N ALA A 70 3.44 -9.00 -8.33
CA ALA A 70 4.40 -9.42 -7.31
C ALA A 70 4.03 -10.78 -6.67
N VAL A 71 2.75 -10.99 -6.36
CA VAL A 71 2.25 -12.27 -5.82
C VAL A 71 2.42 -13.39 -6.84
N LEU A 72 2.02 -13.17 -8.10
CA LEU A 72 2.15 -14.16 -9.18
C LEU A 72 3.63 -14.54 -9.42
N ALA A 73 4.55 -13.58 -9.37
CA ALA A 73 5.98 -13.84 -9.49
C ALA A 73 6.49 -14.76 -8.37
N ARG A 74 6.02 -14.55 -7.13
CA ARG A 74 6.41 -15.38 -5.97
C ARG A 74 5.84 -16.79 -6.04
N ILE A 75 4.58 -16.95 -6.48
CA ILE A 75 3.97 -18.27 -6.70
C ILE A 75 4.76 -19.06 -7.77
N ARG A 76 5.08 -18.42 -8.90
CA ARG A 76 5.88 -19.04 -9.97
C ARG A 76 7.27 -19.45 -9.51
N ALA A 77 7.90 -18.67 -8.62
CA ALA A 77 9.20 -18.99 -8.05
C ALA A 77 9.17 -20.21 -7.10
N THR A 78 8.01 -20.55 -6.54
CA THR A 78 7.86 -21.68 -5.60
C THR A 78 7.40 -22.99 -6.24
N GLN A 79 7.02 -22.99 -7.53
CA GLN A 79 6.62 -24.23 -8.20
C GLN A 79 7.86 -25.03 -8.66
N PRO A 80 7.92 -26.35 -8.37
CA PRO A 80 8.97 -27.21 -8.92
C PRO A 80 8.86 -27.25 -10.46
N ARG A 81 10.01 -27.31 -11.12
CA ARG A 81 10.12 -27.41 -12.59
C ARG A 81 9.54 -28.70 -13.13
#